data_AF-A0AAN6S5Q3-F1
#
_entry.id   AF-A0AAN6S5Q3-F1
#
_cell.length_a   1.000
_cell.length_b   1.000
_cell.length_c   1.000
_cell.angle_alpha   90.00
_cell.angle_beta   90.00
_cell.angle_gamma   90.00
#
_symmetry.space_group_name_H-M   'P 1'
#
loop_
_entity.id
_entity.type
_entity.pdbx_description
1 polymer ?
#
loop_
_entity_poly.entity_id
_entity_poly.type
_entity_poly.pdbx_seq_one_letter_code
_entity_poly.pdbx_strand_id
1 'polypeptide(L)'
;MDSKYEEEGPVLANRNDSVKKIIRTKERKWIKFCDVLIKERRLIDPAADPVDTDEFLKKCHALTFKAYLYWRCKNSRIKKELSIITYWKVLSIFYSDKCAIWMDGKILFNIENDVFAHEILRTEIALALIITGATATQLSALIEKLCYKDVKFYVFPPTLSSKRARIGMVVTLRKTKRTAGKLKPKKYGFHEEDTLLRHEEDTLLRNPILYMLSLTFADGAFKNDFKSLEDIYDLNVLTG
;
A
#
# COMPACT_ATOMS: atom_id res chain seq x y z
N MET A 1 -12.39 13.35 24.38
CA MET A 1 -12.23 11.87 24.27
C MET A 1 -10.85 11.52 23.71
N ASP A 2 -10.17 12.45 23.03
CA ASP A 2 -8.86 12.23 22.40
C ASP A 2 -7.65 12.26 23.35
N SER A 3 -7.70 13.00 24.47
CA SER A 3 -6.51 13.20 25.32
C SER A 3 -6.00 11.93 26.03
N LYS A 4 -6.86 10.92 26.22
CA LYS A 4 -6.48 9.67 26.88
C LYS A 4 -5.64 8.76 25.97
N TYR A 5 -5.85 8.83 24.66
CA TYR A 5 -5.17 7.96 23.69
C TYR A 5 -3.83 8.52 23.22
N GLU A 6 -3.57 9.82 23.38
CA GLU A 6 -2.27 10.43 23.09
C GLU A 6 -1.22 10.11 24.17
N GLU A 7 -1.62 10.01 25.44
CA GLU A 7 -0.73 9.69 26.57
C GLU A 7 -0.31 8.21 26.63
N GLU A 8 -1.13 7.29 26.10
CA GLU A 8 -0.86 5.84 26.14
C GLU A 8 0.23 5.39 25.13
N GLY A 9 0.66 6.28 24.23
CA GLY A 9 1.63 5.94 23.18
C GLY A 9 1.08 4.94 22.15
N PRO A 10 1.91 4.43 21.22
CA PRO A 10 1.45 3.45 20.24
C PRO A 10 1.09 2.13 20.92
N VAL A 11 -0.11 1.61 20.64
CA VAL A 11 -0.46 0.23 20.99
C VAL A 11 0.48 -0.70 20.24
N LEU A 12 1.46 -1.26 20.96
CA LEU A 12 2.43 -2.19 20.38
C LEU A 12 1.72 -3.49 20.03
N ALA A 13 1.86 -3.90 18.76
CA ALA A 13 1.26 -5.14 18.29
C ALA A 13 1.81 -6.36 19.06
N ASN A 14 0.94 -7.27 19.50
CA ASN A 14 1.37 -8.56 20.01
C ASN A 14 1.83 -9.45 18.85
N ARG A 15 3.14 -9.42 18.56
CA ARG A 15 3.73 -10.09 17.40
C ARG A 15 4.08 -11.55 17.72
N ASN A 16 3.75 -12.45 16.79
CA ASN A 16 4.22 -13.83 16.85
C ASN A 16 5.74 -13.94 16.59
N ASP A 17 6.32 -15.09 16.88
CA ASP A 17 7.78 -15.28 16.83
C ASP A 17 8.37 -15.19 15.41
N SER A 18 7.58 -15.52 14.40
CA SER A 18 8.00 -15.38 13.00
C SER A 18 8.19 -13.91 12.62
N VAL A 19 7.27 -13.03 13.02
CA VAL A 19 7.39 -11.58 12.79
C VAL A 19 8.55 -10.99 13.60
N LYS A 20 8.73 -11.40 14.86
CA LYS A 20 9.90 -11.00 15.67
C LYS A 20 11.22 -11.36 14.98
N LYS A 21 11.31 -12.55 14.39
CA LYS A 21 12.50 -13.01 13.64
C LYS A 21 12.77 -12.17 12.40
N ILE A 22 11.72 -11.74 11.69
CA ILE A 22 11.83 -10.83 10.54
C ILE A 22 12.37 -9.48 11.01
N ILE A 23 11.79 -8.89 12.06
CA ILE A 23 12.23 -7.60 12.62
C ILE A 23 13.71 -7.66 13.00
N ARG A 24 14.13 -8.65 13.81
CA ARG A 24 15.54 -8.83 14.21
C ARG A 24 16.50 -9.01 13.03
N THR A 25 16.02 -9.60 11.93
CA THR A 25 16.85 -9.76 10.72
C THR A 25 17.03 -8.45 9.99
N LYS A 26 16.00 -7.60 9.98
CA LYS A 26 16.04 -6.26 9.35
C LYS A 26 16.77 -5.26 10.24
N GLU A 27 16.62 -5.33 11.56
CA GLU A 27 17.40 -4.59 12.56
C GLU A 27 18.91 -4.83 12.37
N ARG A 28 19.35 -6.09 12.25
CA ARG A 28 20.76 -6.39 11.95
C ARG A 28 21.26 -5.77 10.64
N LYS A 29 20.39 -5.50 9.68
CA LYS A 29 20.76 -4.81 8.43
C LYS A 29 20.83 -3.30 8.62
N TRP A 30 19.97 -2.74 9.47
CA TRP A 30 20.03 -1.34 9.90
C TRP A 30 21.33 -1.05 10.66
N ILE A 31 21.67 -1.87 11.66
CA ILE A 31 22.91 -1.72 12.43
C ILE A 31 24.13 -1.71 11.52
N LYS A 32 24.21 -2.65 10.57
CA LYS A 32 25.30 -2.67 9.57
C LYS A 32 25.40 -1.41 8.73
N PHE A 33 24.28 -0.77 8.43
CA PHE A 33 24.27 0.50 7.71
C PHE A 33 24.74 1.65 8.60
N CYS A 34 24.31 1.70 9.86
CA CYS A 34 24.80 2.67 10.84
C CYS A 34 26.31 2.53 11.07
N ASP A 35 26.84 1.31 11.16
CA ASP A 35 28.29 1.06 11.27
C ASP A 35 29.06 1.67 10.08
N VAL A 36 28.52 1.56 8.86
CA VAL A 36 29.11 2.17 7.66
C VAL A 36 29.09 3.69 7.77
N LEU A 37 27.96 4.30 8.15
CA LEU A 37 27.86 5.75 8.33
C LEU A 37 28.79 6.28 9.43
N ILE A 38 28.89 5.59 10.56
CA ILE A 38 29.79 5.97 11.66
C ILE A 38 31.24 5.92 11.18
N LYS A 39 31.61 4.86 10.45
CA LYS A 39 32.95 4.72 9.89
C LYS A 39 33.25 5.84 8.89
N GLU A 40 32.34 6.15 7.99
CA GLU A 40 32.48 7.24 7.02
C GLU A 40 32.59 8.60 7.72
N ARG A 41 31.78 8.86 8.75
CA ARG A 41 31.86 10.09 9.55
C ARG A 41 33.21 10.24 10.23
N ARG A 42 33.75 9.16 10.82
CA ARG A 42 35.07 9.17 11.49
C ARG A 42 36.24 9.39 10.54
N LEU A 43 36.09 9.06 9.25
CA LEU A 43 37.11 9.35 8.25
C LEU A 43 37.17 10.85 7.92
N ILE A 44 36.02 11.54 8.02
CA ILE A 44 35.90 12.98 7.74
C ILE A 44 36.24 13.81 8.98
N ASP A 45 35.81 13.35 10.16
CA ASP A 45 36.05 13.98 11.44
C ASP A 45 36.49 12.91 12.47
N PRO A 46 37.80 12.70 12.67
CA PRO A 46 38.33 11.72 13.60
C PRO A 46 37.99 12.02 15.07
N ALA A 47 37.62 13.26 15.40
CA ALA A 47 37.24 13.69 16.75
C ALA A 47 35.73 13.59 17.00
N ALA A 48 34.93 13.16 16.01
CA ALA A 48 33.50 12.99 16.15
C ALA A 48 33.16 11.97 17.24
N ASP A 49 32.29 12.37 18.17
CA ASP A 49 31.82 11.52 19.26
C ASP A 49 31.26 10.18 18.75
N PRO A 50 31.45 9.08 19.51
CA PRO A 50 30.82 7.81 19.20
C PRO A 50 29.29 7.98 19.22
N VAL A 51 28.67 7.93 18.04
CA VAL A 51 27.21 7.96 17.91
C VAL A 51 26.67 6.55 18.10
N ASP A 52 25.70 6.40 18.98
CA ASP A 52 24.98 5.14 19.16
C ASP A 52 24.07 4.87 17.95
N THR A 53 24.02 3.61 17.52
CA THR A 53 23.12 3.17 16.44
C THR A 53 21.65 3.45 16.78
N ASP A 54 21.28 3.32 18.05
CA ASP A 54 19.92 3.63 18.51
C ASP A 54 19.65 5.15 18.47
N GLU A 55 20.68 6.00 18.53
CA GLU A 55 20.55 7.45 18.38
C GLU A 55 20.18 7.84 16.94
N PHE A 56 20.75 7.19 15.93
CA PHE A 56 20.35 7.39 14.53
C PHE A 56 18.88 7.05 14.29
N LEU A 57 18.38 6.00 14.94
CA LEU A 57 16.99 5.60 14.87
C LEU A 57 16.09 6.63 15.57
N LYS A 58 16.44 7.02 16.80
CA LYS A 58 15.68 7.98 17.62
C LYS A 58 15.59 9.37 17.02
N LYS A 59 16.65 9.84 16.35
CA LYS A 59 16.64 11.14 15.63
C LYS A 59 15.60 11.19 14.52
N CYS A 60 15.18 10.04 14.00
CA CYS A 60 14.06 9.92 13.06
C CYS A 60 14.18 10.81 11.79
N HIS A 61 15.40 11.13 11.33
CA HIS A 61 15.53 11.97 10.14
C HIS A 61 15.16 11.19 8.88
N ALA A 62 14.26 11.77 8.07
CA ALA A 62 13.81 11.17 6.81
C ALA A 62 14.98 10.80 5.88
N LEU A 63 16.00 11.66 5.81
CA LEU A 63 17.20 11.43 4.99
C LEU A 63 17.98 10.18 5.40
N THR A 64 18.09 9.89 6.70
CA THR A 64 18.79 8.70 7.19
C THR A 64 18.08 7.42 6.75
N PHE A 65 16.75 7.41 6.81
CA PHE A 65 15.95 6.29 6.34
C PHE A 65 16.01 6.12 4.81
N LYS A 66 15.97 7.21 4.05
CA LYS A 66 16.16 7.17 2.59
C LYS A 66 17.53 6.63 2.21
N ALA A 67 18.59 7.14 2.84
CA ALA A 67 19.95 6.68 2.63
C ALA A 67 20.10 5.19 2.93
N TYR A 68 19.46 4.69 4.00
CA TYR A 68 19.41 3.26 4.29
C TYR A 68 18.73 2.46 3.18
N LEU A 69 17.54 2.86 2.74
CA LEU A 69 16.79 2.13 1.70
C LEU A 69 17.55 2.12 0.37
N TYR A 70 18.17 3.24 0.00
CA TYR A 70 19.05 3.33 -1.17
C TYR A 70 20.28 2.41 -1.02
N TRP A 71 20.92 2.41 0.15
CA TRP A 71 22.02 1.51 0.46
C TRP A 71 21.60 0.05 0.36
N ARG A 72 20.36 -0.30 0.76
CA ARG A 72 19.80 -1.66 0.58
C ARG A 72 19.66 -2.05 -0.89
N CYS A 73 19.24 -1.13 -1.76
CA CYS A 73 19.18 -1.38 -3.20
C CYS A 73 20.57 -1.66 -3.77
N LYS A 74 21.59 -0.85 -3.41
CA LYS A 74 22.95 -0.99 -3.93
C LYS A 74 23.71 -2.19 -3.38
N ASN A 75 23.55 -2.49 -2.09
CA ASN A 75 24.37 -3.48 -1.38
C ASN A 75 23.66 -4.83 -1.22
N SER A 76 22.64 -5.10 -2.03
CA SER A 76 21.95 -6.40 -2.04
C SER A 76 21.31 -6.70 -3.39
N ARG A 77 20.96 -7.98 -3.58
CA ARG A 77 20.26 -8.46 -4.79
C ARG A 77 18.76 -8.15 -4.74
N ILE A 78 18.38 -6.93 -4.37
CA ILE A 78 16.97 -6.51 -4.34
C ILE A 78 16.64 -5.91 -5.70
N LYS A 79 15.71 -6.55 -6.43
CA LYS A 79 15.26 -6.09 -7.75
C LYS A 79 13.79 -5.64 -7.76
N LYS A 80 13.03 -5.95 -6.70
CA LYS A 80 11.59 -5.70 -6.61
C LYS A 80 11.34 -4.53 -5.66
N GLU A 81 10.58 -3.54 -6.11
CA GLU A 81 10.16 -2.38 -5.32
C GLU A 81 9.42 -2.78 -4.04
N LEU A 82 8.51 -3.76 -4.14
CA LEU A 82 7.77 -4.30 -2.99
C LEU A 82 8.68 -4.82 -1.86
N SER A 83 9.88 -5.31 -2.23
CA SER A 83 10.86 -5.73 -1.23
C SER A 83 11.40 -4.55 -0.43
N ILE A 84 11.69 -3.42 -1.08
CA ILE A 84 12.15 -2.18 -0.42
C ILE A 84 11.04 -1.59 0.44
N ILE A 85 9.80 -1.60 -0.04
CA ILE A 85 8.63 -1.22 0.75
C ILE A 85 8.53 -2.07 2.02
N THR A 86 8.76 -3.37 1.93
CA THR A 86 8.77 -4.26 3.10
C THR A 86 9.91 -3.89 4.07
N TYR A 87 11.09 -3.51 3.57
CA TYR A 87 12.16 -2.99 4.42
C TYR A 87 11.73 -1.70 5.13
N TRP A 88 11.08 -0.78 4.43
CA TRP A 88 10.56 0.46 5.00
C TRP A 88 9.53 0.21 6.10
N LYS A 89 8.50 -0.59 5.82
CA LYS A 89 7.44 -0.90 6.80
C LYS A 89 7.96 -1.64 8.03
N VAL A 90 8.93 -2.55 7.87
CA VAL A 90 9.55 -3.19 9.04
C VAL A 90 10.41 -2.19 9.83
N LEU A 91 11.04 -1.24 9.16
CA LEU A 91 11.85 -0.21 9.81
C LEU A 91 11.01 0.80 10.59
N SER A 92 9.84 1.20 10.07
CA SER A 92 8.90 2.04 10.79
C SER A 92 8.33 1.32 12.03
N ILE A 93 8.04 0.02 11.91
CA ILE A 93 7.65 -0.83 13.04
C ILE A 93 8.76 -0.91 14.08
N PHE A 94 9.99 -1.16 13.64
CA PHE A 94 11.17 -1.22 14.51
C PHE A 94 11.41 0.09 15.26
N TYR A 95 11.25 1.24 14.57
CA TYR A 95 11.30 2.55 15.19
C TYR A 95 10.27 2.70 16.31
N SER A 96 8.99 2.39 16.03
CA SER A 96 7.92 2.53 17.02
C SER A 96 8.11 1.60 18.21
N ASP A 97 8.61 0.38 18.00
CA ASP A 97 8.96 -0.55 19.09
C ASP A 97 10.06 -0.02 19.99
N LYS A 98 11.12 0.55 19.40
CA LYS A 98 12.30 1.03 20.11
C LYS A 98 12.07 2.35 20.83
N CYS A 99 11.30 3.24 20.21
CA CYS A 99 11.11 4.60 20.70
C CYS A 99 9.82 4.76 21.50
N ALA A 100 8.93 3.76 21.49
CA ALA A 100 7.61 3.81 22.12
C ALA A 100 6.79 5.05 21.69
N ILE A 101 6.99 5.52 20.45
CA ILE A 101 6.30 6.68 19.86
C ILE A 101 5.92 6.42 18.41
N TRP A 102 4.88 7.11 17.94
CA TRP A 102 4.54 7.15 16.52
C TRP A 102 5.60 7.93 15.74
N MET A 103 5.90 7.46 14.54
CA MET A 103 6.70 8.24 13.60
C MET A 103 5.87 9.40 13.07
N ASP A 104 6.47 10.58 12.93
CA ASP A 104 5.78 11.75 12.38
C ASP A 104 5.20 11.41 10.98
N GLY A 105 3.92 11.74 10.77
CA GLY A 105 3.22 11.52 9.51
C GLY A 105 3.92 12.17 8.31
N LYS A 106 4.63 13.30 8.50
CA LYS A 106 5.44 13.95 7.47
C LYS A 106 6.62 13.08 7.02
N ILE A 107 7.27 12.39 7.95
CA ILE A 107 8.39 11.49 7.65
C ILE A 107 7.86 10.26 6.90
N LEU A 108 6.76 9.68 7.38
CA LEU A 108 6.06 8.58 6.71
C LEU A 108 5.72 8.97 5.26
N PHE A 109 5.04 10.10 5.07
CA PHE A 109 4.64 10.60 3.76
C PHE A 109 5.85 10.87 2.85
N ASN A 110 6.92 11.48 3.36
CA ASN A 110 8.09 11.82 2.55
C ASN A 110 8.81 10.56 2.03
N ILE A 111 9.01 9.56 2.89
CA ILE A 111 9.69 8.31 2.51
C ILE A 111 8.76 7.45 1.65
N GLU A 112 7.47 7.42 1.93
CA GLU A 112 6.51 6.75 1.06
C GLU A 112 6.48 7.38 -0.32
N ASN A 113 6.59 8.70 -0.44
CA ASN A 113 6.65 9.32 -1.76
C ASN A 113 7.92 8.97 -2.55
N ASP A 114 9.04 8.86 -1.83
CA ASP A 114 10.36 8.57 -2.40
C ASP A 114 10.53 7.11 -2.79
N VAL A 115 10.06 6.20 -1.93
CA VAL A 115 10.22 4.75 -2.07
C VAL A 115 9.18 4.15 -2.99
N PHE A 116 7.97 4.72 -3.00
CA PHE A 116 6.87 4.31 -3.85
C PHE A 116 6.77 5.29 -5.02
N ALA A 117 7.89 5.51 -5.71
CA ALA A 117 7.95 6.43 -6.84
C ALA A 117 6.94 6.02 -7.95
N HIS A 118 6.58 4.73 -8.03
CA HIS A 118 5.59 4.26 -8.99
C HIS A 118 4.17 4.51 -8.48
N GLU A 119 3.51 5.51 -9.08
CA GLU A 119 2.09 5.84 -8.87
C GLU A 119 1.19 4.60 -9.04
N ILE A 120 1.51 3.72 -10.00
CA ILE A 120 0.81 2.44 -10.23
C ILE A 120 0.79 1.56 -8.99
N LEU A 121 1.93 1.39 -8.30
CA LEU A 121 2.02 0.51 -7.13
C LEU A 121 1.20 1.05 -5.95
N ARG A 122 1.07 2.38 -5.81
CA ARG A 122 0.19 2.98 -4.81
C ARG A 122 -1.27 2.71 -5.13
N THR A 123 -1.66 2.87 -6.39
CA THR A 123 -3.01 2.57 -6.91
C THR A 123 -3.35 1.09 -6.70
N GLU A 124 -2.41 0.17 -6.97
CA GLU A 124 -2.58 -1.27 -6.71
C GLU A 124 -2.77 -1.59 -5.23
N ILE A 125 -1.95 -1.02 -4.33
CA ILE A 125 -2.05 -1.25 -2.88
C ILE A 125 -3.36 -0.68 -2.33
N ALA A 126 -3.72 0.54 -2.73
CA ALA A 126 -4.96 1.19 -2.30
C ALA A 126 -6.19 0.34 -2.70
N LEU A 127 -6.24 -0.10 -3.95
CA LEU A 127 -7.26 -1.01 -4.43
C LEU A 127 -7.31 -2.32 -3.62
N ALA A 128 -6.15 -2.96 -3.42
CA ALA A 128 -6.08 -4.24 -2.73
C ALA A 128 -6.55 -4.13 -1.27
N LEU A 129 -6.27 -3.03 -0.59
CA LEU A 129 -6.80 -2.74 0.75
C LEU A 129 -8.33 -2.60 0.76
N ILE A 130 -8.89 -1.88 -0.21
CA ILE A 130 -10.35 -1.70 -0.35
C ILE A 130 -11.03 -3.05 -0.60
N ILE A 131 -10.53 -3.84 -1.57
CA ILE A 131 -11.07 -5.17 -1.86
C ILE A 131 -10.90 -6.11 -0.66
N THR A 132 -9.78 -6.06 0.06
CA THR A 132 -9.58 -6.82 1.29
C THR A 132 -10.65 -6.49 2.33
N GLY A 133 -10.90 -5.20 2.57
CA GLY A 133 -11.93 -4.74 3.51
C GLY A 133 -13.33 -5.22 3.10
N ALA A 134 -13.67 -5.08 1.82
CA ALA A 134 -15.01 -5.43 1.32
C ALA A 134 -15.26 -6.95 1.24
N THR A 135 -14.22 -7.75 1.02
CA THR A 135 -14.36 -9.18 0.74
C THR A 135 -13.91 -10.09 1.90
N ALA A 136 -13.30 -9.51 2.93
CA ALA A 136 -12.57 -10.21 3.98
C ALA A 136 -11.47 -11.16 3.44
N THR A 137 -10.90 -10.83 2.27
CA THR A 137 -9.82 -11.61 1.65
C THR A 137 -8.47 -11.11 2.10
N GLN A 138 -7.55 -12.01 2.44
CA GLN A 138 -6.19 -11.65 2.84
C GLN A 138 -5.48 -10.84 1.73
N LEU A 139 -4.88 -9.70 2.11
CA LEU A 139 -4.22 -8.77 1.18
C LEU A 139 -3.15 -9.44 0.30
N SER A 140 -2.32 -10.30 0.88
CA SER A 140 -1.30 -11.03 0.13
C SER A 140 -1.90 -11.95 -0.94
N ALA A 141 -3.07 -12.54 -0.68
CA ALA A 141 -3.74 -13.39 -1.65
C ALA A 141 -4.29 -12.60 -2.85
N LEU A 142 -4.66 -11.33 -2.66
CA LEU A 142 -5.08 -10.44 -3.75
C LEU A 142 -3.88 -10.03 -4.58
N ILE A 143 -2.83 -9.49 -3.95
CA ILE A 143 -1.61 -9.04 -4.63
C ILE A 143 -0.98 -10.16 -5.48
N GLU A 144 -1.00 -11.41 -5.00
CA GLU A 144 -0.38 -12.53 -5.70
C GLU A 144 -1.25 -13.16 -6.80
N LYS A 145 -2.58 -13.01 -6.75
CA LYS A 145 -3.49 -13.88 -7.53
C LYS A 145 -4.60 -13.16 -8.28
N LEU A 146 -4.91 -11.91 -7.94
CA LEU A 146 -5.91 -11.14 -8.66
C LEU A 146 -5.31 -10.68 -10.00
N CYS A 147 -6.00 -10.94 -11.11
CA CYS A 147 -5.58 -10.52 -12.44
C CYS A 147 -6.72 -9.77 -13.15
N TYR A 148 -6.42 -8.99 -14.20
CA TYR A 148 -7.45 -8.30 -15.00
C TYR A 148 -8.57 -9.22 -15.51
N LYS A 149 -8.24 -10.46 -15.91
CA LYS A 149 -9.23 -11.48 -16.33
C LYS A 149 -10.25 -11.91 -15.27
N ASP A 150 -10.01 -11.53 -14.01
CA ASP A 150 -10.89 -11.79 -12.88
C ASP A 150 -11.84 -10.63 -12.60
N VAL A 151 -11.65 -9.49 -13.29
CA VAL A 151 -12.45 -8.28 -13.17
C VAL A 151 -13.32 -8.12 -14.42
N LYS A 152 -14.58 -7.70 -14.22
CA LYS A 152 -15.48 -7.32 -15.30
C LYS A 152 -16.14 -6.00 -14.97
N PHE A 153 -16.12 -5.08 -15.92
CA PHE A 153 -16.91 -3.85 -15.85
C PHE A 153 -18.26 -4.05 -16.54
N TYR A 154 -19.28 -3.43 -15.97
CA TYR A 154 -20.64 -3.37 -16.50
C TYR A 154 -21.01 -1.90 -16.60
N VAL A 155 -21.53 -1.49 -17.75
CA VAL A 155 -22.05 -0.14 -17.98
C VAL A 155 -23.56 -0.21 -17.86
N PHE A 156 -24.12 0.65 -17.01
CA PHE A 156 -25.55 0.76 -16.77
C PHE A 156 -26.05 2.11 -17.29
N PRO A 157 -27.31 2.19 -17.73
CA PRO A 157 -27.89 3.47 -18.14
C PRO A 157 -27.90 4.47 -16.96
N PRO A 158 -27.95 5.77 -17.29
CA PRO A 158 -28.10 6.83 -16.29
C PRO A 158 -29.34 6.62 -15.40
N THR A 159 -29.30 7.14 -14.17
CA THR A 159 -30.48 7.19 -13.29
C THR A 159 -31.41 8.34 -13.68
N LEU A 160 -32.61 8.40 -13.10
CA LEU A 160 -33.51 9.54 -13.28
C LEU A 160 -32.89 10.87 -12.82
N SER A 161 -31.91 10.85 -11.91
CA SER A 161 -31.26 12.02 -11.34
C SER A 161 -29.95 12.43 -12.04
N SER A 162 -29.42 11.60 -12.95
CA SER A 162 -28.13 11.84 -13.61
C SER A 162 -28.23 11.56 -15.10
N LYS A 163 -27.52 12.34 -15.92
CA LYS A 163 -27.40 12.09 -17.37
C LYS A 163 -26.24 11.17 -17.73
N ARG A 164 -25.39 10.82 -16.77
CA ARG A 164 -24.16 10.05 -16.99
C ARG A 164 -24.42 8.55 -16.84
N ALA A 165 -23.87 7.76 -17.77
CA ALA A 165 -23.83 6.30 -17.63
C ALA A 165 -23.08 5.90 -16.34
N ARG A 166 -23.39 4.73 -15.80
CA ARG A 166 -22.84 4.28 -14.51
C ARG A 166 -22.00 3.03 -14.69
N ILE A 167 -20.92 2.94 -13.93
CA ILE A 167 -20.03 1.77 -13.99
C ILE A 167 -20.25 0.91 -12.74
N GLY A 168 -20.46 -0.38 -12.97
CA GLY A 168 -20.29 -1.42 -11.95
C GLY A 168 -19.07 -2.26 -12.24
N MET A 169 -18.45 -2.78 -11.20
CA MET A 169 -17.32 -3.69 -11.29
C MET A 169 -17.65 -4.98 -10.55
N VAL A 170 -17.38 -6.12 -11.18
CA VAL A 170 -17.45 -7.44 -10.55
C VAL A 170 -16.07 -8.05 -10.47
N VAL A 171 -15.62 -8.35 -9.25
CA VAL A 171 -14.36 -9.04 -8.97
C VAL A 171 -14.64 -10.51 -8.67
N THR A 172 -13.99 -11.42 -9.40
CA THR A 172 -14.14 -12.86 -9.26
C THR A 172 -12.91 -13.49 -8.59
N LEU A 173 -13.02 -13.79 -7.29
CA LEU A 173 -11.96 -14.48 -6.55
C LEU A 173 -12.02 -15.99 -6.81
N ARG A 174 -11.14 -16.49 -7.69
CA ARG A 174 -11.17 -17.91 -8.14
C ARG A 174 -10.57 -18.91 -7.15
N LYS A 175 -9.70 -18.47 -6.24
CA LYS A 175 -8.90 -19.34 -5.35
C LYS A 175 -9.17 -19.09 -3.86
N THR A 176 -10.43 -18.93 -3.47
CA THR A 176 -10.84 -18.83 -2.07
C THR A 176 -11.00 -20.22 -1.43
N LYS A 177 -10.19 -20.52 -0.40
CA LYS A 177 -10.26 -21.77 0.38
C LYS A 177 -11.40 -21.68 1.41
N ARG A 178 -12.26 -22.69 1.49
CA ARG A 178 -13.20 -22.90 2.62
C ARG A 178 -12.55 -23.74 3.71
N THR A 179 -13.10 -23.67 4.92
CA THR A 179 -12.82 -24.56 6.07
C THR A 179 -12.97 -26.05 5.72
N ALA A 180 -13.65 -26.39 4.62
CA ALA A 180 -13.89 -27.76 4.13
C ALA A 180 -13.23 -28.09 2.77
N GLY A 181 -12.16 -27.38 2.37
CA GLY A 181 -11.26 -27.80 1.29
C GLY A 181 -11.72 -27.64 -0.17
N LYS A 182 -13.02 -27.49 -0.46
CA LYS A 182 -13.51 -27.27 -1.83
C LYS A 182 -13.31 -25.81 -2.29
N LEU A 183 -12.65 -25.63 -3.43
CA LEU A 183 -12.49 -24.34 -4.11
C LEU A 183 -13.75 -24.01 -4.92
N LYS A 184 -14.43 -22.90 -4.60
CA LYS A 184 -15.49 -22.34 -5.45
C LYS A 184 -15.20 -20.85 -5.67
N PRO A 185 -15.24 -20.33 -6.91
CA PRO A 185 -15.08 -18.91 -7.17
C PRO A 185 -16.18 -18.10 -6.46
N LYS A 186 -15.80 -16.98 -5.85
CA LYS A 186 -16.74 -15.99 -5.31
C LYS A 186 -16.72 -14.74 -6.16
N LYS A 187 -17.90 -14.14 -6.37
CA LYS A 187 -18.06 -12.87 -7.09
C LYS A 187 -18.48 -11.80 -6.10
N TYR A 188 -17.87 -10.62 -6.21
CA TYR A 188 -18.19 -9.44 -5.42
C TYR A 188 -18.48 -8.31 -6.38
N GLY A 189 -19.66 -7.70 -6.25
CA GLY A 189 -20.06 -6.53 -7.02
C GLY A 189 -19.71 -5.25 -6.28
N PHE A 190 -19.29 -4.25 -7.03
CA PHE A 190 -19.02 -2.90 -6.57
C PHE A 190 -19.76 -1.95 -7.50
N HIS A 191 -20.51 -1.00 -6.94
CA HIS A 191 -21.22 0.02 -7.69
C HIS A 191 -20.58 1.38 -7.43
N GLU A 192 -20.53 2.22 -8.46
CA GLU A 192 -20.03 3.61 -8.35
C GLU A 192 -20.82 4.42 -7.30
N GLU A 193 -22.09 4.04 -7.08
CA GLU A 193 -23.03 4.70 -6.15
C GLU A 193 -22.89 4.27 -4.68
N ASP A 194 -22.40 3.05 -4.39
CA ASP A 194 -22.27 2.54 -3.02
C ASP A 194 -21.19 3.29 -2.20
N THR A 195 -20.39 4.12 -2.87
CA THR A 195 -19.36 4.96 -2.28
C THR A 195 -19.77 6.42 -2.05
N LEU A 196 -20.97 6.84 -2.48
CA LEU A 196 -21.41 8.26 -2.48
C LEU A 196 -22.11 8.73 -1.19
N LEU A 197 -22.25 7.90 -0.15
CA LEU A 197 -23.13 8.21 0.99
C LEU A 197 -22.49 9.01 2.14
N ARG A 198 -21.21 9.41 2.07
CA ARG A 198 -20.60 10.32 3.07
C ARG A 198 -19.53 11.21 2.43
N HIS A 199 -19.85 12.49 2.29
CA HIS A 199 -18.98 13.61 1.87
C HIS A 199 -18.23 13.39 0.53
N GLU A 200 -18.55 14.19 -0.48
CA GLU A 200 -18.01 14.14 -1.86
C GLU A 200 -16.48 14.07 -1.93
N GLU A 201 -15.76 14.65 -0.98
CA GLU A 201 -14.29 14.72 -0.98
C GLU A 201 -13.60 13.43 -0.48
N ASP A 202 -14.25 12.62 0.36
CA ASP A 202 -13.71 11.35 0.87
C ASP A 202 -13.98 10.15 -0.07
N THR A 203 -14.77 10.38 -1.11
CA THR A 203 -15.37 9.34 -1.95
C THR A 203 -14.40 8.77 -2.99
N LEU A 204 -13.54 9.62 -3.58
CA LEU A 204 -12.57 9.19 -4.59
C LEU A 204 -11.51 8.24 -4.02
N LEU A 205 -11.12 8.46 -2.76
CA LEU A 205 -10.09 7.67 -2.09
C LEU A 205 -10.53 6.23 -1.78
N ARG A 206 -11.84 5.95 -1.75
CA ARG A 206 -12.40 4.63 -1.40
C ARG A 206 -13.07 3.91 -2.56
N ASN A 207 -13.04 4.47 -3.77
CA ASN A 207 -13.73 3.88 -4.92
C ASN A 207 -12.85 2.83 -5.62
N PRO A 208 -13.10 1.51 -5.44
CA PRO A 208 -12.28 0.48 -6.06
C PRO A 208 -12.45 0.42 -7.58
N ILE A 209 -13.55 0.94 -8.12
CA ILE A 209 -13.79 1.02 -9.57
C ILE A 209 -12.81 2.02 -10.18
N LEU A 210 -12.64 3.19 -9.57
CA LEU A 210 -11.73 4.22 -10.07
C LEU A 210 -10.29 3.70 -10.10
N TYR A 211 -9.80 3.11 -9.00
CA TYR A 211 -8.46 2.54 -8.98
C TYR A 211 -8.27 1.44 -10.03
N MET A 212 -9.23 0.53 -10.21
CA MET A 212 -9.13 -0.50 -11.26
C MET A 212 -9.18 0.09 -12.66
N LEU A 213 -10.01 1.10 -12.93
CA LEU A 213 -10.05 1.77 -14.23
C LEU A 213 -8.69 2.40 -14.53
N SER A 214 -8.12 3.15 -13.58
CA SER A 214 -6.79 3.76 -13.73
C SER A 214 -5.70 2.73 -14.06
N LEU A 215 -5.68 1.60 -13.36
CA LEU A 215 -4.73 0.50 -13.63
C LEU A 215 -4.98 -0.11 -15.01
N THR A 216 -6.24 -0.37 -15.35
CA THR A 216 -6.61 -1.02 -16.62
C THR A 216 -6.26 -0.13 -17.81
N PHE A 217 -6.44 1.20 -17.72
CA PHE A 217 -6.02 2.14 -18.75
C PHE A 217 -4.51 2.28 -18.83
N ALA A 218 -3.81 2.39 -17.69
CA ALA A 218 -2.35 2.48 -17.66
C ALA A 218 -1.68 1.29 -18.34
N ASP A 219 -2.23 0.09 -18.17
CA ASP A 219 -1.71 -1.14 -18.76
C ASP A 219 -2.32 -1.50 -20.13
N GLY A 220 -3.27 -0.72 -20.64
CA GLY A 220 -3.99 -1.04 -21.88
C GLY A 220 -4.71 -2.40 -21.83
N ALA A 221 -5.27 -2.76 -20.67
CA ALA A 221 -5.75 -4.12 -20.39
C ALA A 221 -7.22 -4.37 -20.75
N PHE A 222 -7.92 -3.39 -21.34
CA PHE A 222 -9.28 -3.58 -21.83
C PHE A 222 -9.30 -4.52 -23.04
N LYS A 223 -10.26 -5.46 -23.03
CA LYS A 223 -10.52 -6.30 -24.21
C LYS A 223 -11.26 -5.53 -25.32
N ASN A 224 -11.93 -4.44 -24.98
CA ASN A 224 -12.84 -3.70 -25.85
C ASN A 224 -12.16 -2.55 -26.61
N ASP A 225 -10.83 -2.53 -26.72
CA ASP A 225 -10.03 -1.48 -27.36
C ASP A 225 -10.30 -0.04 -26.85
N PHE A 226 -10.96 0.11 -25.69
CA PHE A 226 -11.17 1.40 -25.03
C PHE A 226 -9.84 2.02 -24.64
N LYS A 227 -9.68 3.31 -24.94
CA LYS A 227 -8.44 4.08 -24.70
C LYS A 227 -8.62 5.18 -23.67
N SER A 228 -9.87 5.57 -23.41
CA SER A 228 -10.21 6.68 -22.53
C SER A 228 -11.48 6.40 -21.72
N LEU A 229 -11.72 7.20 -20.67
CA LEU A 229 -12.95 7.10 -19.88
C LEU A 229 -14.16 7.54 -20.69
N GLU A 230 -13.97 8.50 -21.59
CA GLU A 230 -14.96 9.02 -22.53
C GLU A 230 -15.51 7.89 -23.40
N ASP A 231 -14.64 7.00 -23.90
CA ASP A 231 -15.07 5.81 -24.67
C ASP A 231 -16.07 4.91 -23.91
N ILE A 232 -16.06 4.96 -22.56
CA ILE A 232 -16.96 4.19 -21.70
C ILE A 232 -18.22 5.00 -21.36
N TYR A 233 -18.08 6.27 -20.98
CA TYR A 233 -19.21 7.09 -20.53
C TYR A 233 -20.08 7.61 -21.67
N ASP A 234 -19.53 7.70 -22.89
CA ASP A 234 -20.26 8.11 -24.09
C ASP A 234 -20.93 6.92 -24.81
N LEU A 235 -20.88 5.71 -24.22
CA LEU A 235 -21.62 4.56 -24.74
C LEU A 235 -23.12 4.85 -24.70
N ASN A 236 -23.74 4.92 -25.89
CA ASN A 236 -25.18 4.93 -26.05
C ASN A 236 -25.76 3.56 -25.66
N VAL A 237 -26.05 3.37 -24.38
CA VAL A 237 -26.77 2.19 -23.88
C VAL A 237 -28.25 2.41 -24.17
N LEU A 238 -28.77 1.74 -25.21
CA LEU A 238 -30.20 1.74 -25.51
C LEU A 238 -30.97 1.22 -24.28
N THR A 239 -31.86 2.05 -23.74
CA THR A 239 -32.78 1.64 -22.68
C THR A 239 -33.81 0.69 -23.28
N GLY A 240 -33.72 -0.60 -22.92
CA GLY A 240 -34.74 -1.60 -23.23
C GLY A 240 -35.93 -1.51 -22.29
#